data_AF-A0A9X6B4M2-F1
#
_entry.id   AF-A0A9X6B4M2-F1
#
_cell.length_a   1.000
_cell.length_b   1.000
_cell.length_c   1.000
_cell.angle_alpha   90.00
_cell.angle_beta   90.00
_cell.angle_gamma   90.00
#
_symmetry.space_group_name_H-M   'P 1'
#
loop_
_entity.id
_entity.type
_entity.pdbx_description
1 polymer ?
#
loop_
_entity_poly.entity_id
_entity_poly.type
_entity_poly.pdbx_seq_one_letter_code
_entity_poly.pdbx_strand_id
1 'polypeptide(L)'
;MDKSWSGNSAQLLQEIDGKMGRIESILHQVYIDGLIEEAYEIHEMLIKVSQLLLILQQDLKMAPMAKGLSLQLQSIQEQYNRLFSRREIQTKLSE
;
A
#
# COMPACT_ATOMS: atom_id res chain seq x y z
N MET A 1 -12.31 27.75 13.34
CA MET A 1 -11.23 28.43 12.58
C MET A 1 -10.79 27.42 11.53
N ASP A 2 -11.57 27.29 10.46
CA ASP A 2 -11.70 26.03 9.69
C ASP A 2 -11.34 26.20 8.21
N LYS A 3 -10.09 26.57 7.92
CA LYS A 3 -9.66 26.79 6.52
C LYS A 3 -8.32 26.16 6.12
N SER A 4 -7.70 25.32 6.96
CA SER A 4 -6.38 24.73 6.67
C SER A 4 -6.37 23.22 6.37
N TRP A 5 -7.47 22.48 6.56
CA TRP A 5 -7.46 21.02 6.41
C TRP A 5 -7.63 20.51 4.97
N SER A 6 -8.42 21.19 4.13
CA SER A 6 -8.73 20.68 2.79
C SER A 6 -7.50 20.61 1.87
N GLY A 7 -6.51 21.50 2.05
CA GLY A 7 -5.25 21.47 1.30
C GLY A 7 -4.37 20.28 1.66
N ASN A 8 -4.44 19.82 2.92
CA ASN A 8 -3.68 18.68 3.41
C ASN A 8 -4.28 17.35 2.90
N SER A 9 -5.61 17.20 2.97
CA SER A 9 -6.30 15.97 2.55
C SER A 9 -6.11 15.64 1.06
N ALA A 10 -6.07 16.65 0.18
CA ALA A 10 -5.83 16.44 -1.25
C ALA A 10 -4.39 15.97 -1.55
N GLN A 11 -3.40 16.53 -0.85
CA GLN A 11 -2.01 16.10 -0.96
C GLN A 11 -1.82 14.68 -0.44
N LEU A 12 -2.42 14.35 0.70
CA LEU A 12 -2.42 12.99 1.26
C LEU A 12 -3.03 11.98 0.28
N LEU A 13 -4.15 12.32 -0.36
CA LEU A 13 -4.76 11.46 -1.37
C LEU A 13 -3.84 11.20 -2.55
N GLN A 14 -3.20 12.24 -3.09
CA GLN A 14 -2.27 12.09 -4.20
C GLN A 14 -1.08 11.22 -3.82
N GLU A 15 -0.58 11.35 -2.59
CA GLU A 15 0.52 10.52 -2.10
C GLU A 15 0.08 9.06 -1.89
N ILE A 16 -1.11 8.83 -1.34
CA ILE A 16 -1.68 7.48 -1.19
C ILE A 16 -1.82 6.81 -2.56
N ASP A 17 -2.44 7.50 -3.52
CA ASP A 17 -2.67 7.00 -4.87
C ASP A 17 -1.35 6.64 -5.58
N GLY A 18 -0.37 7.55 -5.54
CA GLY A 18 0.94 7.31 -6.14
C GLY A 18 1.69 6.13 -5.51
N LYS A 19 1.60 5.95 -4.18
CA LYS A 19 2.23 4.81 -3.50
C LYS A 19 1.50 3.50 -3.77
N MET A 20 0.17 3.48 -3.74
CA MET A 20 -0.61 2.29 -4.07
C MET A 20 -0.34 1.83 -5.50
N GLY A 21 -0.36 2.76 -6.47
CA GLY A 21 -0.04 2.44 -7.86
C GLY A 21 1.39 1.90 -8.04
N ARG A 22 2.36 2.42 -7.29
CA ARG A 22 3.73 1.88 -7.28
C ARG A 22 3.78 0.47 -6.69
N ILE A 23 3.10 0.21 -5.56
CA ILE A 23 3.04 -1.13 -4.96
C ILE A 23 2.45 -2.13 -5.96
N GLU A 24 1.34 -1.80 -6.61
CA GLU A 24 0.70 -2.66 -7.60
C GLU A 24 1.61 -2.94 -8.80
N SER A 25 2.32 -1.92 -9.29
CA SER A 25 3.31 -2.08 -10.37
C SER A 25 4.43 -3.04 -9.97
N ILE A 26 4.97 -2.90 -8.76
CA ILE A 26 6.04 -3.78 -8.28
C ILE A 26 5.50 -5.20 -8.08
N LEU A 27 4.31 -5.36 -7.48
CA LEU A 27 3.69 -6.69 -7.31
C LEU A 27 3.50 -7.41 -8.63
N HIS A 28 3.10 -6.67 -9.67
CA HIS A 28 2.97 -7.21 -11.02
C HIS A 28 4.34 -7.61 -11.60
N GLN A 29 5.40 -6.81 -11.39
CA GLN A 29 6.76 -7.15 -11.85
C GLN A 29 7.34 -8.36 -11.10
N VAL A 30 7.19 -8.39 -9.79
CA VAL A 30 7.58 -9.48 -8.87
C VAL A 30 6.95 -10.81 -9.28
N TYR A 31 5.70 -10.78 -9.77
CA TYR A 31 5.03 -11.97 -10.30
C TYR A 31 5.72 -12.53 -11.55
N ILE A 32 6.33 -11.67 -12.36
CA ILE A 32 6.99 -12.02 -13.62
C ILE A 32 8.45 -12.45 -13.38
N ASP A 33 9.22 -11.67 -12.62
CA ASP A 33 10.69 -11.76 -12.60
C ASP A 33 11.30 -12.33 -11.31
N GLY A 34 10.53 -12.53 -10.24
CA GLY A 34 11.06 -13.23 -9.05
C GLY A 34 12.03 -12.42 -8.16
N LEU A 35 12.15 -11.09 -8.31
CA LEU A 35 13.14 -10.26 -7.60
C LEU A 35 12.80 -10.00 -6.12
N ILE A 36 13.72 -10.32 -5.20
CA ILE A 36 13.53 -10.28 -3.73
C ILE A 36 13.65 -8.87 -3.15
N GLU A 37 14.50 -8.02 -3.71
CA GLU A 37 14.78 -6.67 -3.19
C GLU A 37 13.53 -5.79 -3.19
N GLU A 38 12.68 -5.99 -4.20
CA GLU A 38 11.39 -5.32 -4.39
C GLU A 38 10.34 -5.66 -3.31
N ALA A 39 10.48 -6.81 -2.63
CA ALA A 39 9.53 -7.22 -1.58
C ALA A 39 9.65 -6.34 -0.31
N TYR A 40 10.89 -5.98 0.06
CA TYR A 40 11.13 -5.07 1.19
C TYR A 40 10.63 -3.66 0.89
N GLU A 41 10.79 -3.21 -0.36
CA GLU A 41 10.26 -1.93 -0.82
C GLU A 41 8.72 -1.89 -0.74
N ILE A 42 8.02 -2.97 -1.13
CA ILE A 42 6.56 -3.08 -0.97
C ILE A 42 6.17 -3.00 0.51
N HIS A 43 6.87 -3.71 1.39
CA HIS A 43 6.56 -3.73 2.82
C HIS A 43 6.62 -2.33 3.44
N GLU A 44 7.69 -1.57 3.15
CA GLU A 44 7.79 -0.19 3.61
C GLU A 44 6.67 0.70 3.08
N MET A 45 6.31 0.56 1.81
CA MET A 45 5.24 1.37 1.21
C MET A 45 3.88 1.03 1.80
N LEU A 46 3.57 -0.24 2.08
CA LEU A 46 2.32 -0.64 2.77
C LEU A 46 2.20 0.03 4.15
N ILE A 47 3.29 0.09 4.92
CA ILE A 47 3.32 0.78 6.23
C ILE A 47 3.05 2.28 6.05
N LYS A 48 3.76 2.93 5.10
CA LYS A 48 3.62 4.37 4.85
C LYS A 48 2.18 4.71 4.41
N VAL A 49 1.59 3.93 3.50
CA VAL A 49 0.20 4.15 3.06
C VAL A 49 -0.79 3.96 4.21
N SER A 50 -0.58 2.96 5.08
CA SER A 50 -1.41 2.76 6.28
C SER A 50 -1.39 3.98 7.20
N GLN A 51 -0.22 4.60 7.40
CA GLN A 51 -0.09 5.82 8.20
C GLN A 51 -0.80 7.02 7.56
N LEU A 52 -0.63 7.21 6.24
CA LEU A 52 -1.31 8.29 5.51
C LEU A 52 -2.84 8.14 5.55
N LEU A 53 -3.34 6.91 5.44
CA LEU A 53 -4.77 6.62 5.56
C LEU A 53 -5.30 6.91 6.96
N LEU A 54 -4.53 6.59 8.00
CA LEU A 54 -4.89 6.93 9.37
C LEU A 54 -5.00 8.45 9.58
N ILE A 55 -4.08 9.22 8.99
CA ILE A 55 -4.14 10.70 9.03
C ILE A 55 -5.36 11.20 8.25
N LEU A 56 -5.59 10.67 7.04
CA LEU A 56 -6.73 11.05 6.20
C LEU A 56 -8.07 10.75 6.89
N GLN A 57 -8.16 9.66 7.64
CA GLN A 57 -9.35 9.28 8.38
C GLN A 57 -9.69 10.25 9.53
N GLN A 58 -8.73 11.03 10.02
CA GLN A 58 -8.98 12.05 11.05
C GLN A 58 -9.78 13.24 10.49
N ASP A 59 -9.74 13.47 9.18
CA ASP A 59 -10.67 14.38 8.52
C ASP A 59 -12.03 13.68 8.36
N LEU A 60 -13.02 14.12 9.15
CA LEU A 60 -14.37 13.55 9.16
C LEU A 60 -15.03 13.52 7.77
N LYS A 61 -14.68 14.46 6.87
CA LYS A 61 -15.21 14.48 5.50
C LYS A 61 -14.58 13.40 4.63
N MET A 62 -13.34 13.01 4.93
CA MET A 62 -12.56 12.04 4.18
C MET A 62 -12.61 10.64 4.79
N ALA A 63 -13.09 10.48 6.02
CA ALA A 63 -13.20 9.19 6.70
C ALA A 63 -13.89 8.07 5.86
N PRO A 64 -14.99 8.32 5.12
CA PRO A 64 -15.56 7.30 4.25
C PRO A 64 -14.61 6.88 3.12
N MET A 65 -13.90 7.85 2.54
CA MET A 65 -12.92 7.61 1.47
C MET A 65 -11.68 6.86 1.99
N ALA A 66 -11.14 7.29 3.13
CA ALA A 66 -10.04 6.61 3.81
C ALA A 66 -10.39 5.15 4.11
N LYS A 67 -11.63 4.88 4.56
CA LYS A 67 -12.11 3.51 4.76
C LYS A 67 -12.12 2.69 3.46
N GLY A 68 -12.58 3.27 2.36
CA GLY A 68 -12.58 2.60 1.05
C GLY A 68 -11.15 2.27 0.57
N LEU A 69 -10.23 3.22 0.70
CA LEU A 69 -8.82 3.05 0.36
C LEU A 69 -8.14 2.02 1.28
N SER A 70 -8.48 1.98 2.57
CA SER A 70 -7.96 0.94 3.48
C SER A 70 -8.35 -0.47 3.05
N LEU A 71 -9.56 -0.66 2.50
CA LEU A 71 -9.97 -1.96 1.95
C LEU A 71 -9.17 -2.32 0.68
N GLN A 72 -8.87 -1.33 -0.17
CA GLN A 72 -7.99 -1.54 -1.32
C GLN A 72 -6.58 -1.91 -0.88
N LEU A 73 -6.02 -1.19 0.11
CA LEU A 73 -4.71 -1.52 0.67
C LEU A 73 -4.67 -2.94 1.24
N GLN A 74 -5.74 -3.36 1.92
CA GLN A 74 -5.83 -4.72 2.44
C GLN A 74 -5.80 -5.77 1.33
N SER A 75 -6.53 -5.55 0.23
CA SER A 75 -6.49 -6.43 -0.95
C SER A 75 -5.06 -6.53 -1.55
N ILE A 76 -4.37 -5.39 -1.66
CA ILE A 76 -2.97 -5.33 -2.12
C ILE A 76 -2.06 -6.10 -1.16
N GLN A 77 -2.22 -5.92 0.15
CA GLN A 77 -1.44 -6.62 1.16
C GLN A 77 -1.68 -8.13 1.15
N GLU A 78 -2.91 -8.57 0.90
CA GLU A 78 -3.23 -10.00 0.72
C GLU A 78 -2.54 -10.58 -0.52
N GLN A 79 -2.48 -9.85 -1.63
CA GLN A 79 -1.74 -10.26 -2.82
C GLN A 79 -0.24 -10.36 -2.54
N TYR A 80 0.33 -9.35 -1.89
CA TYR A 80 1.73 -9.36 -1.44
C TYR A 80 2.04 -10.59 -0.58
N ASN A 81 1.22 -10.84 0.46
CA ASN A 81 1.43 -11.96 1.37
C ASN A 81 1.40 -13.31 0.63
N ARG A 82 0.48 -13.49 -0.32
CA ARG A 82 0.41 -14.72 -1.14
C ARG A 82 1.69 -14.92 -1.96
N LEU A 83 2.20 -13.87 -2.59
CA LEU A 83 3.45 -13.94 -3.36
C LEU A 83 4.64 -14.23 -2.46
N PHE A 84 4.72 -13.56 -1.31
CA PHE A 84 5.78 -13.76 -0.33
C PHE A 84 5.79 -15.20 0.20
N SER A 85 4.64 -15.72 0.64
CA SER A 85 4.51 -17.11 1.09
C SER A 85 4.87 -18.12 -0.02
N ARG A 86 4.46 -17.88 -1.27
CA ARG A 86 4.80 -18.77 -2.40
C ARG A 86 6.31 -18.81 -2.64
N ARG A 87 6.99 -17.67 -2.57
CA ARG A 87 8.44 -17.61 -2.75
C ARG A 87 9.18 -18.28 -1.60
N GLU A 88 8.76 -18.08 -0.36
CA GLU A 88 9.36 -18.75 0.80
C GLU A 88 9.31 -20.28 0.66
N ILE A 89 8.20 -20.81 0.11
CA ILE A 89 8.08 -22.25 -0.20
C ILE A 89 9.05 -22.67 -1.32
N GLN A 90 9.21 -21.87 -2.38
CA GLN A 90 10.14 -22.18 -3.47
C GLN A 90 11.61 -22.20 -3.02
N THR A 91 12.00 -21.24 -2.18
CA THR A 91 13.37 -21.20 -1.61
C THR A 91 13.63 -22.46 -0.77
N LYS A 92 12.71 -22.86 0.10
CA LYS A 92 12.83 -24.07 0.93
C LYS A 92 12.86 -25.39 0.15
N LEU A 93 12.30 -25.43 -1.06
CA LEU A 93 12.33 -26.62 -1.93
C LEU A 93 13.61 -26.72 -2.78
N SER A 94 14.40 -25.65 -2.85
CA SER A 94 15.64 -25.58 -3.64
C SER A 94 16.91 -25.77 -2.80
N GLU A 95 16.77 -25.87 -1.47
CA GLU A 95 17.82 -26.22 -0.50
C GLU A 95 17.80 -27.73 -0.18
#